data_AF-A0A918Y742-F1
#
_entry.id   AF-A0A918Y742-F1
#
_cell.length_a   1.000
_cell.length_b   1.000
_cell.length_c   1.000
_cell.angle_alpha   90.00
_cell.angle_beta   90.00
_cell.angle_gamma   90.00
#
_symmetry.space_group_name_H-M   'P 1'
#
loop_
_entity.id
_entity.type
_entity.pdbx_description
1 polymer ?
#
loop_
_entity_poly.entity_id
_entity_poly.type
_entity_poly.pdbx_seq_one_letter_code
_entity_poly.pdbx_strand_id
1 'polypeptide(L)'
;MPGVRGVPVAALMGGVLLLAGCQDEHRAASGSAPSATASSASSPAASPAATPTAAPSAPVTSSASPSVRPPSASASEPDRAATRIPSSPPPAVPAGCRNLAAGSAVKAAVTSAYRRAFPRFVHIVPVPGEFFYGQCGAVRYAATPFRPTADAGYDELVAMQDEGSTRKYFRTAADGTWVYVTGDGFPPGPHGCAGIPQIPRALSAAWRDCSTAH
;
A
#
# COMPACT_ATOMS: atom_id res chain seq x y z
N MET A 1 -24.10 49.37 -5.07
CA MET A 1 -23.03 49.96 -4.26
C MET A 1 -22.19 48.85 -3.66
N PRO A 2 -20.94 48.64 -4.10
CA PRO A 2 -20.06 47.61 -3.53
C PRO A 2 -19.35 48.15 -2.27
N GLY A 3 -19.55 47.47 -1.15
CA GLY A 3 -18.83 47.73 0.11
C GLY A 3 -17.68 46.75 0.28
N VAL A 4 -16.47 47.18 -0.06
CA VAL A 4 -15.21 46.49 0.24
C VAL A 4 -14.59 47.18 1.45
N ARG A 5 -14.32 46.44 2.53
CA ARG A 5 -13.48 46.80 3.72
C ARG A 5 -13.53 45.60 4.69
N GLY A 6 -12.46 45.05 5.23
CA GLY A 6 -11.04 45.36 5.15
C GLY A 6 -10.25 44.22 5.83
N VAL A 7 -8.99 44.10 5.44
CA VAL A 7 -7.99 43.24 6.08
C VAL A 7 -7.22 44.08 7.09
N PRO A 8 -6.94 43.55 8.30
CA PRO A 8 -5.69 43.86 8.97
C PRO A 8 -4.79 42.62 9.04
N VAL A 9 -3.61 42.80 8.48
CA VAL A 9 -2.41 41.99 8.69
C VAL A 9 -1.95 42.21 10.13
N ALA A 10 -1.81 41.13 10.90
CA ALA A 10 -1.08 41.14 12.16
C ALA A 10 0.11 40.19 12.04
N ALA A 11 1.29 40.80 11.90
CA ALA A 11 2.58 40.14 12.02
C ALA A 11 2.95 39.99 13.50
N LEU A 12 3.36 38.80 13.92
CA LEU A 12 4.11 38.51 15.15
C LEU A 12 5.20 37.51 14.75
N MET A 13 6.46 37.97 14.60
CA MET A 13 7.50 37.88 15.64
C MET A 13 7.51 36.47 16.26
N GLY A 14 8.43 35.58 15.90
CA GLY A 14 9.87 35.73 16.15
C GLY A 14 10.22 34.83 17.34
N GLY A 15 10.91 33.72 17.08
CA GLY A 15 11.28 32.75 18.12
C GLY A 15 12.23 31.69 17.59
N VAL A 16 13.50 32.07 17.38
CA VAL A 16 14.61 31.15 17.17
C VAL A 16 15.11 30.72 18.55
N LEU A 17 14.90 29.46 18.92
CA LEU A 17 15.59 28.83 20.04
C LEU A 17 16.81 28.08 19.48
N LEU A 18 17.97 28.73 19.57
CA LEU A 18 19.28 28.09 19.48
C LEU A 18 19.56 27.43 20.83
N LEU A 19 19.62 26.10 20.86
CA LEU A 19 20.30 25.38 21.94
C LEU A 19 21.67 24.91 21.45
N ALA A 20 22.70 25.48 22.07
CA ALA A 20 24.03 24.89 22.25
C ALA A 20 23.87 23.44 22.78
N GLY A 21 24.68 22.45 22.40
CA GLY A 21 26.12 22.45 22.28
C GLY A 21 26.65 21.38 23.24
N CYS A 22 27.02 20.21 22.71
CA CYS A 22 27.91 19.25 23.38
C CYS A 22 28.88 18.79 22.30
N GLN A 23 30.00 19.51 22.21
CA GLN A 23 31.17 19.07 21.47
C GLN A 23 32.00 18.20 22.42
N ASP A 24 32.15 16.92 22.09
CA ASP A 24 33.24 16.10 22.62
C ASP A 24 34.35 16.10 21.57
N GLU A 25 35.31 17.00 21.76
CA GLU A 25 36.56 17.02 21.02
C GLU A 25 37.53 16.00 21.62
N HIS A 26 37.84 14.94 20.88
CA HIS A 26 39.10 14.21 21.09
C HIS A 26 39.82 13.92 19.76
N ARG A 27 40.87 14.73 19.59
CA ARG A 27 42.24 14.36 19.16
C ARG A 27 42.58 14.51 17.69
N ALA A 28 43.26 15.63 17.44
CA ALA A 28 44.18 15.84 16.35
C ALA A 28 45.27 14.76 16.26
N ALA A 29 45.54 14.32 15.03
CA ALA A 29 46.87 13.88 14.62
C ALA A 29 47.12 14.40 13.19
N SER A 30 47.98 15.42 13.11
CA SER A 30 48.65 15.85 11.89
C SER A 30 49.46 14.70 11.29
N GLY A 31 49.43 14.55 9.97
CA GLY A 31 50.30 13.61 9.26
C GLY A 31 50.22 13.80 7.76
N SER A 32 51.21 14.48 7.22
CA SER A 32 51.45 14.86 5.82
C SER A 32 51.24 13.76 4.77
N ALA A 33 50.76 14.18 3.59
CA ALA A 33 50.91 13.48 2.30
C ALA A 33 52.39 13.52 1.82
N PRO A 34 52.79 12.96 0.65
CA PRO A 34 52.14 12.01 -0.26
C PRO A 34 53.04 10.79 -0.60
N SER A 35 52.54 9.79 -1.33
CA SER A 35 53.29 9.08 -2.39
C SER A 35 52.40 8.11 -3.15
N ALA A 36 52.47 8.23 -4.47
CA ALA A 36 51.89 7.30 -5.43
C ALA A 36 52.77 6.05 -5.59
N THR A 37 52.13 4.90 -5.77
CA THR A 37 52.72 3.78 -6.52
C THR A 37 51.62 3.14 -7.37
N ALA A 38 51.75 3.33 -8.68
CA ALA A 38 51.08 2.54 -9.68
C ALA A 38 51.67 1.12 -9.68
N SER A 39 50.83 0.12 -9.95
CA SER A 39 51.24 -1.09 -10.67
C SER A 39 50.03 -1.69 -11.36
N SER A 40 50.08 -1.54 -12.68
CA SER A 40 49.26 -2.21 -13.68
C SER A 40 49.65 -3.69 -13.77
N ALA A 41 48.67 -4.55 -14.05
CA ALA A 41 48.87 -5.72 -14.91
C ALA A 41 47.56 -6.01 -15.66
N SER A 42 47.69 -6.25 -16.95
CA SER A 42 46.64 -6.13 -17.98
C SER A 42 46.31 -7.49 -18.63
N SER A 43 45.05 -7.60 -19.09
CA SER A 43 44.60 -8.21 -20.39
C SER A 43 44.61 -9.75 -20.59
N PRO A 44 43.89 -10.33 -21.61
CA PRO A 44 42.91 -9.76 -22.57
C PRO A 44 41.58 -10.53 -22.83
N ALA A 45 40.62 -9.75 -23.36
CA ALA A 45 39.67 -9.91 -24.48
C ALA A 45 39.07 -11.27 -24.93
N ALA A 46 37.75 -11.26 -25.20
CA ALA A 46 37.20 -11.30 -26.57
C ALA A 46 35.67 -11.04 -26.61
N SER A 47 35.24 -10.10 -27.46
CA SER A 47 33.89 -10.00 -28.06
C SER A 47 34.01 -10.39 -29.55
N PRO A 48 32.94 -10.83 -30.24
CA PRO A 48 32.01 -9.91 -30.94
C PRO A 48 30.52 -10.34 -30.81
N ALA A 49 29.55 -9.44 -30.67
CA ALA A 49 28.80 -8.69 -31.70
C ALA A 49 27.91 -9.55 -32.64
N ALA A 50 26.58 -9.35 -32.59
CA ALA A 50 25.69 -9.18 -33.76
C ALA A 50 24.19 -9.01 -33.37
N THR A 51 23.72 -7.77 -33.54
CA THR A 51 22.45 -7.28 -34.15
C THR A 51 21.04 -7.82 -33.81
N PRO A 52 20.04 -6.90 -33.81
CA PRO A 52 18.62 -7.20 -33.57
C PRO A 52 17.87 -7.56 -34.87
N THR A 53 16.86 -8.44 -34.76
CA THR A 53 15.87 -8.66 -35.82
C THR A 53 14.49 -8.32 -35.28
N ALA A 54 13.94 -7.22 -35.79
CA ALA A 54 12.50 -6.96 -35.81
C ALA A 54 11.87 -7.84 -36.89
N ALA A 55 10.70 -8.42 -36.61
CA ALA A 55 9.81 -8.93 -37.64
C ALA A 55 8.37 -8.47 -37.35
N PRO A 56 7.64 -7.99 -38.37
CA PRO A 56 6.28 -7.45 -38.27
C PRO A 56 5.23 -8.54 -38.49
N SER A 57 4.00 -8.32 -38.00
CA SER A 57 2.80 -8.95 -38.58
C SER A 57 1.56 -8.10 -38.27
N ALA A 58 1.13 -7.35 -39.28
CA ALA A 58 -0.26 -7.06 -39.59
C ALA A 58 -0.48 -7.57 -41.05
N PRO A 59 -1.70 -7.66 -41.62
CA PRO A 59 -3.04 -7.53 -41.06
C PRO A 59 -3.92 -8.78 -41.38
N VAL A 60 -5.05 -8.94 -40.69
CA VAL A 60 -6.22 -9.63 -41.28
C VAL A 60 -7.47 -8.79 -41.09
N THR A 61 -7.79 -8.03 -42.13
CA THR A 61 -9.13 -7.51 -42.40
C THR A 61 -9.90 -8.55 -43.22
N SER A 62 -11.08 -8.97 -42.76
CA SER A 62 -12.30 -9.00 -43.58
C SER A 62 -13.52 -9.42 -42.77
N SER A 63 -14.45 -8.47 -42.67
CA SER A 63 -15.88 -8.58 -42.95
C SER A 63 -16.65 -9.84 -42.52
N ALA A 64 -17.63 -9.68 -41.64
CA ALA A 64 -19.03 -9.49 -42.03
C ALA A 64 -19.91 -9.22 -40.78
N SER A 65 -20.92 -8.37 -40.98
CA SER A 65 -21.85 -7.85 -39.99
C SER A 65 -23.16 -8.69 -39.97
N PRO A 66 -24.26 -8.30 -39.30
CA PRO A 66 -24.98 -9.09 -38.31
C PRO A 66 -26.26 -9.76 -38.84
N SER A 67 -26.84 -10.73 -38.12
CA SER A 67 -28.31 -10.94 -38.10
C SER A 67 -28.84 -12.01 -37.11
N VAL A 68 -29.77 -11.55 -36.26
CA VAL A 68 -31.13 -12.09 -36.02
C VAL A 68 -31.33 -13.36 -35.14
N ARG A 69 -31.78 -13.06 -33.90
CA ARG A 69 -32.89 -13.61 -33.05
C ARG A 69 -33.02 -15.10 -32.58
N PRO A 70 -33.69 -15.32 -31.41
CA PRO A 70 -33.92 -16.60 -30.67
C PRO A 70 -35.27 -17.27 -31.12
N PRO A 71 -35.90 -18.32 -30.49
CA PRO A 71 -35.78 -18.89 -29.13
C PRO A 71 -35.97 -20.44 -28.97
N SER A 72 -36.10 -20.89 -27.70
CA SER A 72 -36.77 -22.12 -27.21
C SER A 72 -36.02 -23.46 -27.36
N ALA A 73 -36.14 -24.48 -26.49
CA ALA A 73 -36.67 -24.68 -25.14
C ALA A 73 -36.33 -26.14 -24.72
N SER A 74 -36.30 -26.43 -23.41
CA SER A 74 -36.62 -27.73 -22.73
C SER A 74 -35.76 -28.98 -23.05
N ALA A 75 -35.49 -29.95 -22.17
CA ALA A 75 -35.82 -30.22 -20.77
C ALA A 75 -34.95 -31.41 -20.23
N SER A 76 -34.77 -31.42 -18.90
CA SER A 76 -34.77 -32.57 -17.95
C SER A 76 -33.76 -33.75 -17.99
N GLU A 77 -32.87 -33.76 -16.97
CA GLU A 77 -32.61 -34.80 -15.91
C GLU A 77 -32.17 -36.26 -16.25
N PRO A 78 -31.63 -37.09 -15.29
CA PRO A 78 -31.52 -36.95 -13.81
C PRO A 78 -30.17 -37.34 -13.13
N ASP A 79 -30.11 -36.95 -11.84
CA ASP A 79 -29.51 -37.55 -10.63
C ASP A 79 -28.10 -38.18 -10.58
N ARG A 80 -27.21 -37.53 -9.81
CA ARG A 80 -26.33 -38.23 -8.87
C ARG A 80 -26.12 -37.41 -7.61
N ALA A 81 -26.86 -37.76 -6.56
CA ALA A 81 -26.69 -37.26 -5.21
C ALA A 81 -25.24 -37.35 -4.71
N ALA A 82 -24.59 -36.18 -4.55
CA ALA A 82 -23.42 -36.02 -3.72
C ALA A 82 -23.81 -35.11 -2.56
N THR A 83 -23.88 -35.69 -1.37
CA THR A 83 -24.10 -35.01 -0.08
C THR A 83 -22.99 -33.97 0.13
N ARG A 84 -23.23 -32.74 -0.32
CA ARG A 84 -22.42 -31.59 0.08
C ARG A 84 -22.85 -31.15 1.47
N ILE A 85 -21.91 -31.25 2.40
CA ILE A 85 -21.99 -30.56 3.69
C ILE A 85 -22.20 -29.06 3.39
N PRO A 86 -23.22 -28.39 3.96
CA PRO A 86 -23.40 -26.97 3.78
C PRO A 86 -22.24 -26.24 4.48
N SER A 87 -21.30 -25.73 3.69
CA SER A 87 -20.39 -24.68 4.14
C SER A 87 -21.23 -23.52 4.63
N SER A 88 -21.12 -23.20 5.91
CA SER A 88 -21.80 -22.05 6.50
C SER A 88 -21.45 -20.80 5.69
N PRO A 89 -22.45 -20.02 5.22
CA PRO A 89 -22.19 -18.79 4.51
C PRO A 89 -21.42 -17.83 5.44
N PRO A 90 -20.45 -17.05 4.91
CA PRO A 90 -19.82 -16.00 5.69
C PRO A 90 -20.90 -15.06 6.25
N PRO A 91 -20.69 -14.48 7.45
CA PRO A 91 -21.67 -13.60 8.07
C PRO A 91 -22.12 -12.53 7.07
N ALA A 92 -23.43 -12.41 6.90
CA ALA A 92 -24.02 -11.45 5.98
C ALA A 92 -23.63 -10.03 6.42
N VAL A 93 -22.95 -9.31 5.52
CA VAL A 93 -22.60 -7.92 5.76
C VAL A 93 -23.89 -7.09 5.71
N PRO A 94 -24.21 -6.25 6.71
CA PRO A 94 -25.45 -5.49 6.71
C PRO A 94 -25.49 -4.49 5.56
N ALA A 95 -26.70 -4.07 5.18
CA ALA A 95 -26.97 -3.29 3.99
C ALA A 95 -26.03 -2.07 3.86
N GLY A 96 -25.25 -2.05 2.78
CA GLY A 96 -24.38 -0.94 2.41
C GLY A 96 -22.87 -1.21 2.53
N CYS A 97 -22.45 -2.22 3.29
CA CYS A 97 -21.04 -2.62 3.40
C CYS A 97 -20.78 -3.99 2.73
N ARG A 98 -19.56 -4.22 2.24
CA ARG A 98 -19.13 -5.52 1.70
C ARG A 98 -17.62 -5.71 1.78
N ASN A 99 -17.21 -6.96 1.98
CA ASN A 99 -15.82 -7.38 1.80
C ASN A 99 -15.46 -7.46 0.31
N LEU A 100 -14.22 -7.15 -0.01
CA LEU A 100 -13.71 -7.14 -1.37
C LEU A 100 -12.35 -7.85 -1.43
N ALA A 101 -12.07 -8.48 -2.56
CA ALA A 101 -10.73 -9.01 -2.84
C ALA A 101 -9.77 -7.86 -3.17
N ALA A 102 -8.62 -7.81 -2.48
CA ALA A 102 -7.60 -6.81 -2.71
C ALA A 102 -6.63 -7.23 -3.82
N GLY A 103 -6.80 -6.65 -5.00
CA GLY A 103 -5.83 -6.79 -6.10
C GLY A 103 -4.53 -6.02 -5.86
N SER A 104 -3.52 -6.29 -6.68
CA SER A 104 -2.20 -5.64 -6.61
C SER A 104 -2.28 -4.11 -6.68
N ALA A 105 -3.15 -3.57 -7.54
CA ALA A 105 -3.34 -2.13 -7.68
C ALA A 105 -3.83 -1.46 -6.38
N VAL A 106 -4.74 -2.11 -5.65
CA VAL A 106 -5.24 -1.60 -4.36
C VAL A 106 -4.13 -1.63 -3.31
N LYS A 107 -3.40 -2.75 -3.22
CA LYS A 107 -2.28 -2.90 -2.28
C LYS A 107 -1.18 -1.86 -2.56
N ALA A 108 -0.84 -1.64 -3.83
CA ALA A 108 0.13 -0.62 -4.24
C ALA A 108 -0.35 0.78 -3.88
N ALA A 109 -1.61 1.12 -4.16
CA ALA A 109 -2.15 2.45 -3.86
C ALA A 109 -2.20 2.74 -2.35
N VAL A 110 -2.56 1.75 -1.53
CA VAL A 110 -2.53 1.83 -0.07
C VAL A 110 -1.09 1.96 0.45
N THR A 111 -0.14 1.19 -0.10
CA THR A 111 1.28 1.31 0.23
C THR A 111 1.80 2.72 -0.08
N SER A 112 1.48 3.26 -1.26
CA SER A 112 1.83 4.63 -1.63
C SER A 112 1.19 5.66 -0.70
N ALA A 113 -0.03 5.45 -0.22
CA ALA A 113 -0.66 6.32 0.76
C ALA A 113 0.08 6.33 2.10
N TYR A 114 0.53 5.15 2.55
CA TYR A 114 1.31 5.05 3.77
C TYR A 114 2.69 5.71 3.63
N ARG A 115 3.37 5.53 2.49
CA ARG A 115 4.64 6.22 2.17
C ARG A 115 4.52 7.74 2.18
N ARG A 116 3.39 8.29 1.70
CA ARG A 116 3.12 9.74 1.78
C ARG A 116 2.98 10.22 3.22
N ALA A 117 2.35 9.43 4.09
CA ALA A 117 2.21 9.76 5.50
C ALA A 117 3.53 9.57 6.28
N PHE A 118 4.37 8.62 5.87
CA PHE A 118 5.63 8.28 6.51
C PHE A 118 6.76 8.11 5.47
N PRO A 119 7.39 9.23 5.03
CA PRO A 119 8.35 9.21 3.92
C PRO A 119 9.61 8.35 4.13
N ARG A 120 9.94 8.03 5.39
CA ARG A 120 11.08 7.16 5.74
C ARG A 120 10.89 5.68 5.42
N PHE A 121 9.65 5.24 5.18
CA PHE A 121 9.34 3.84 4.88
C PHE A 121 9.21 3.61 3.38
N VAL A 122 10.33 3.54 2.67
CA VAL A 122 10.36 3.42 1.20
C VAL A 122 10.24 1.97 0.75
N HIS A 123 10.85 1.04 1.47
CA HIS A 123 11.00 -0.37 1.11
C HIS A 123 10.10 -1.23 1.98
N ILE A 124 8.79 -1.01 1.83
CA ILE A 124 7.76 -1.71 2.58
C ILE A 124 6.71 -2.33 1.66
N VAL A 125 6.13 -3.43 2.14
CA VAL A 125 4.99 -4.12 1.52
C VAL A 125 3.97 -4.53 2.59
N PRO A 126 2.67 -4.62 2.25
CA PRO A 126 1.69 -5.20 3.15
C PRO A 126 2.03 -6.64 3.52
N VAL A 127 1.77 -7.03 4.76
CA VAL A 127 1.98 -8.40 5.20
C VAL A 127 1.04 -9.35 4.42
N PRO A 128 1.56 -10.42 3.78
CA PRO A 128 0.73 -11.38 3.06
C PRO A 128 -0.31 -12.03 3.97
N GLY A 129 -1.54 -12.20 3.49
CA GLY A 129 -2.63 -12.80 4.26
C GLY A 129 -3.31 -11.85 5.25
N GLU A 130 -2.72 -10.68 5.53
CA GLU A 130 -3.22 -9.73 6.54
C GLU A 130 -3.71 -8.41 5.93
N PHE A 131 -4.24 -8.47 4.71
CA PHE A 131 -4.80 -7.31 4.03
C PHE A 131 -6.32 -7.40 3.98
N PHE A 132 -6.98 -6.57 4.78
CA PHE A 132 -8.42 -6.42 4.79
C PHE A 132 -8.82 -5.32 3.82
N TYR A 133 -9.86 -5.57 3.02
CA TYR A 133 -10.37 -4.63 2.04
C TYR A 133 -11.88 -4.77 1.89
N GLY A 134 -12.53 -3.63 1.72
CA GLY A 134 -13.97 -3.57 1.66
C GLY A 134 -14.47 -2.18 1.38
N GLN A 135 -15.79 -2.07 1.26
CA GLN A 135 -16.44 -0.86 0.83
C GLN A 135 -17.74 -0.69 1.59
N CYS A 136 -18.03 0.54 2.01
CA CYS A 136 -19.34 0.95 2.51
C CYS A 136 -19.82 2.17 1.73
N GLY A 137 -20.93 2.05 1.00
CA GLY A 137 -21.38 3.10 0.07
C GLY A 137 -20.31 3.42 -0.98
N ALA A 138 -19.90 4.68 -1.09
CA ALA A 138 -18.82 5.12 -2.00
C ALA A 138 -17.42 5.03 -1.38
N VAL A 139 -17.30 4.81 -0.07
CA VAL A 139 -16.01 4.83 0.64
C VAL A 139 -15.42 3.43 0.67
N ARG A 140 -14.17 3.31 0.22
CA ARG A 140 -13.38 2.09 0.34
C ARG A 140 -12.48 2.18 1.57
N TYR A 141 -12.29 1.06 2.23
CA TYR A 141 -11.48 0.95 3.44
C TYR A 141 -10.49 -0.18 3.27
N ALA A 142 -9.30 -0.01 3.84
CA ALA A 142 -8.28 -1.04 3.89
C ALA A 142 -7.61 -1.05 5.27
N ALA A 143 -7.19 -2.24 5.70
CA ALA A 143 -6.41 -2.41 6.92
C ALA A 143 -5.30 -3.43 6.69
N THR A 144 -4.06 -3.11 7.03
CA THR A 144 -2.94 -4.04 6.88
C THR A 144 -1.74 -3.63 7.74
N PRO A 145 -0.99 -4.57 8.33
CA PRO A 145 0.36 -4.30 8.81
C PRO A 145 1.33 -4.24 7.62
N PHE A 146 2.50 -3.64 7.84
CA PHE A 146 3.54 -3.53 6.82
C PHE A 146 4.82 -4.21 7.30
N ARG A 147 5.53 -4.85 6.38
CA ARG A 147 6.87 -5.36 6.63
C ARG A 147 7.87 -4.73 5.68
N PRO A 148 9.14 -4.58 6.11
CA PRO A 148 10.21 -4.20 5.19
C PRO A 148 10.40 -5.23 4.08
N THR A 149 10.88 -4.79 2.91
CA THR A 149 11.39 -5.65 1.84
C THR A 149 12.88 -5.90 2.01
N ALA A 150 13.45 -6.74 1.15
CA ALA A 150 14.89 -7.06 1.18
C ALA A 150 15.79 -5.84 0.94
N ASP A 151 15.26 -4.79 0.29
CA ASP A 151 16.00 -3.57 -0.04
C ASP A 151 15.96 -2.51 1.08
N ALA A 152 15.27 -2.80 2.20
CA ALA A 152 15.18 -1.87 3.32
C ALA A 152 16.54 -1.67 3.98
N GLY A 153 16.94 -0.40 4.12
CA GLY A 153 18.16 -0.02 4.84
C GLY A 153 18.04 -0.23 6.36
N TYR A 154 19.17 -0.19 7.06
CA TYR A 154 19.23 -0.42 8.51
C TYR A 154 18.27 0.47 9.30
N ASP A 155 18.26 1.77 9.04
CA ASP A 155 17.39 2.72 9.76
C ASP A 155 15.90 2.42 9.56
N GLU A 156 15.54 1.97 8.35
CA GLU A 156 14.18 1.58 8.02
C GLU A 156 13.79 0.29 8.75
N LEU A 157 14.69 -0.70 8.79
CA LEU A 157 14.49 -1.94 9.54
C LEU A 157 14.26 -1.69 11.03
N VAL A 158 15.06 -0.81 11.65
CA VAL A 158 14.90 -0.44 13.06
C VAL A 158 13.58 0.27 13.28
N ALA A 159 13.26 1.27 12.46
CA ALA A 159 12.02 2.03 12.59
C ALA A 159 10.76 1.17 12.37
N MET A 160 10.86 0.06 11.63
CA MET A 160 9.76 -0.86 11.36
C MET A 160 9.53 -1.93 12.43
N GLN A 161 10.38 -2.07 13.45
CA GLN A 161 10.18 -3.10 14.48
C GLN A 161 8.87 -2.90 15.24
N ASP A 162 8.64 -1.67 15.73
CA ASP A 162 7.41 -1.33 16.42
C ASP A 162 6.31 -0.94 15.41
N GLU A 163 6.68 -0.12 14.43
CA GLU A 163 5.72 0.48 13.51
C GLU A 163 5.12 -0.52 12.52
N GLY A 164 5.90 -1.51 12.08
CA GLY A 164 5.49 -2.49 11.07
C GLY A 164 4.55 -3.57 11.58
N SER A 165 4.70 -3.93 12.85
CA SER A 165 3.87 -4.96 13.50
C SER A 165 2.43 -4.49 13.74
N THR A 166 2.22 -3.19 13.85
CA THR A 166 0.89 -2.61 14.10
C THR A 166 0.10 -2.43 12.80
N ARG A 167 -1.20 -2.75 12.83
CA ARG A 167 -2.06 -2.60 11.66
C ARG A 167 -2.27 -1.13 11.36
N LYS A 168 -2.26 -0.78 10.07
CA LYS A 168 -2.54 0.56 9.58
C LYS A 168 -3.88 0.58 8.87
N TYR A 169 -4.64 1.66 9.06
CA TYR A 169 -5.99 1.82 8.57
C TYR A 169 -6.09 2.95 7.56
N PHE A 170 -6.83 2.69 6.49
CA PHE A 170 -6.93 3.58 5.35
C PHE A 170 -8.39 3.71 4.90
N ARG A 171 -8.70 4.85 4.31
CA ARG A 171 -9.97 5.05 3.58
C ARG A 171 -9.73 5.88 2.32
N THR A 172 -10.67 5.80 1.38
CA THR A 172 -10.66 6.71 0.24
C THR A 172 -11.35 8.04 0.60
N ALA A 173 -10.77 9.14 0.14
CA ALA A 173 -11.44 10.43 0.08
C ALA A 173 -12.47 10.45 -1.08
N ALA A 174 -13.22 11.56 -1.20
CA ALA A 174 -14.29 11.70 -2.19
C ALA A 174 -13.78 11.63 -3.64
N ASP A 175 -12.53 12.05 -3.87
CA ASP A 175 -11.82 11.95 -5.15
C ASP A 175 -11.29 10.53 -5.45
N GLY A 176 -11.51 9.57 -4.53
CA GLY A 176 -11.03 8.20 -4.63
C GLY A 176 -9.59 7.99 -4.16
N THR A 177 -8.88 9.04 -3.72
CA THR A 177 -7.51 8.97 -3.23
C THR A 177 -7.44 8.25 -1.88
N TRP A 178 -6.48 7.35 -1.71
CA TRP A 178 -6.24 6.68 -0.43
C TRP A 178 -5.56 7.60 0.58
N VAL A 179 -6.12 7.62 1.79
CA VAL A 179 -5.67 8.42 2.92
C VAL A 179 -5.42 7.49 4.11
N TYR A 180 -4.26 7.66 4.75
CA TYR A 180 -3.96 7.04 6.04
C TYR A 180 -4.83 7.68 7.13
N VAL A 181 -5.48 6.85 7.94
CA VAL A 181 -6.39 7.30 9.00
C VAL A 181 -5.68 7.25 10.35
N THR A 182 -5.20 6.07 10.71
CA THR A 182 -4.59 5.77 12.00
C THR A 182 -3.90 4.40 11.93
N GLY A 183 -3.14 4.05 12.97
CA GLY A 183 -2.66 2.69 13.21
C GLY A 183 -3.15 2.18 14.56
N ASP A 184 -3.01 0.88 14.76
CA ASP A 184 -3.08 0.28 16.09
C ASP A 184 -1.96 0.84 16.98
N GLY A 185 -2.22 0.91 18.29
CA GLY A 185 -1.18 1.03 19.29
C GLY A 185 -0.40 -0.28 19.44
N PHE A 186 0.73 -0.21 20.14
CA PHE A 186 1.46 -1.39 20.59
C PHE A 186 1.41 -1.47 22.13
N PRO A 187 0.82 -2.53 22.73
CA PRO A 187 0.14 -3.66 22.06
C PRO A 187 -1.19 -3.24 21.38
N PRO A 188 -1.71 -4.07 20.45
CA PRO A 188 -3.01 -3.82 19.84
C PRO A 188 -4.13 -3.76 20.89
N GLY A 189 -5.09 -2.86 20.69
CA GLY A 189 -6.26 -2.74 21.56
C GLY A 189 -7.18 -3.97 21.49
N PRO A 190 -7.97 -4.26 22.54
CA PRO A 190 -8.77 -5.49 22.64
C PRO A 190 -9.90 -5.57 21.59
N HIS A 191 -10.23 -4.46 20.94
CA HIS A 191 -11.32 -4.37 19.96
C HIS A 191 -10.83 -4.40 18.51
N GLY A 192 -9.52 -4.52 18.27
CA GLY A 192 -8.95 -4.47 16.92
C GLY A 192 -9.53 -3.34 16.09
N CYS A 193 -9.98 -3.65 14.86
CA CYS A 193 -10.54 -2.62 13.99
C CYS A 193 -11.96 -2.16 14.33
N ALA A 194 -12.68 -2.83 15.24
CA ALA A 194 -13.92 -2.27 15.80
C ALA A 194 -13.66 -1.11 16.77
N GLY A 195 -12.44 -0.99 17.30
CA GLY A 195 -12.03 0.15 18.12
C GLY A 195 -11.74 1.43 17.34
N ILE A 196 -11.73 1.38 16.00
CA ILE A 196 -11.36 2.50 15.13
C ILE A 196 -12.63 3.24 14.68
N PRO A 197 -12.92 4.46 15.18
CA PRO A 197 -14.18 5.15 14.92
C PRO A 197 -14.46 5.43 13.44
N GLN A 198 -13.41 5.52 12.63
CA GLN A 198 -13.51 5.80 11.20
C GLN A 198 -13.83 4.56 10.37
N ILE A 199 -13.81 3.36 10.95
CA ILE A 199 -14.19 2.11 10.27
C ILE A 199 -15.63 1.79 10.63
N PRO A 200 -16.53 1.67 9.64
CA PRO A 200 -17.91 1.30 9.93
C PRO A 200 -17.99 -0.06 10.64
N ARG A 201 -18.77 -0.14 11.73
CA ARG A 201 -18.96 -1.36 12.54
C ARG A 201 -19.39 -2.58 11.71
N ALA A 202 -20.21 -2.34 10.70
CA ALA A 202 -20.62 -3.36 9.74
C ALA A 202 -19.44 -4.02 9.02
N LEU A 203 -18.43 -3.22 8.68
CA LEU A 203 -17.24 -3.67 7.97
C LEU A 203 -16.22 -4.30 8.92
N SER A 204 -16.02 -3.73 10.11
CA SER A 204 -15.16 -4.36 11.13
C SER A 204 -15.67 -5.76 11.48
N ALA A 205 -16.98 -5.93 11.67
CA ALA A 205 -17.60 -7.25 11.89
C ALA A 205 -17.37 -8.20 10.70
N ALA A 206 -17.47 -7.71 9.46
CA ALA A 206 -17.18 -8.50 8.26
C ALA A 206 -15.69 -8.92 8.16
N TRP A 207 -14.79 -8.16 8.77
CA TRP A 207 -13.36 -8.46 8.93
C TRP A 207 -13.04 -9.22 10.22
N ARG A 208 -14.04 -9.65 10.99
CA ARG A 208 -13.88 -10.26 12.32
C ARG A 208 -13.02 -9.41 13.25
N ASP A 209 -13.30 -8.11 13.27
CA ASP A 209 -12.57 -7.09 14.01
C ASP A 209 -11.07 -7.07 13.70
N CYS A 210 -10.73 -7.53 12.48
CA CYS A 210 -9.38 -7.67 11.96
C CYS A 210 -8.54 -8.66 12.79
N SER A 211 -9.18 -9.65 13.42
CA SER A 211 -8.46 -10.75 14.07
C SER A 211 -7.77 -11.59 13.00
N THR A 212 -6.45 -11.68 13.07
CA THR A 212 -5.66 -12.68 12.36
C THR A 212 -5.48 -13.84 13.33
N ALA A 213 -6.51 -14.68 13.47
CA ALA A 213 -6.40 -15.91 14.25
C ALA A 213 -5.28 -16.77 13.63
N HIS A 214 -4.23 -17.01 14.42
CA HIS A 214 -3.22 -18.02 14.15
C HIS A 214 -3.69 -19.38 14.67
#